data_AF-A0A0J7KYU9-F1
#
_entry.id   AF-A0A0J7KYU9-F1
#
_cell.length_a   1.000
_cell.length_b   1.000
_cell.length_c   1.000
_cell.angle_alpha   90.00
_cell.angle_beta   90.00
_cell.angle_gamma   90.00
#
_symmetry.space_group_name_H-M   'P 1'
#
loop_
_entity.id
_entity.type
_entity.pdbx_description
1 polymer ?
#
loop_
_entity_poly.entity_id
_entity_poly.type
_entity_poly.pdbx_seq_one_letter_code
_entity_poly.pdbx_strand_id
1 'polypeptide(L)'
;MEAALQTLNTAVLCEIARKDNNNETEPEKSELLHELSVRLDWAGISDPHNKVYIKPPKIDNIALIVFLFTASQLNKLFYCKNTASLLSKKYQDPVDAVVFAIGIQTILCQFHVSVINRYIKYLCMYILAFATVESTKTGSDMETEGVTNIHFLELFVKYSGIPRSLILKEIPVVVLDHSLIKMTK
;
A
#
# COMPACT_ATOMS: atom_id res chain seq x y z
N MET A 1 -20.69 27.12 17.54
CA MET A 1 -19.71 26.27 16.81
C MET A 1 -20.34 25.61 15.60
N GLU A 2 -21.56 25.08 15.69
CA GLU A 2 -22.25 24.43 14.56
C GLU A 2 -22.31 25.30 13.29
N ALA A 3 -22.74 26.57 13.40
CA ALA A 3 -22.81 27.47 12.25
C ALA A 3 -21.45 27.69 11.56
N ALA A 4 -20.34 27.76 12.32
CA ALA A 4 -19.01 27.91 11.75
C ALA A 4 -18.55 26.65 11.00
N LEU A 5 -18.85 25.46 11.54
CA LEU A 5 -18.56 24.17 10.89
C LEU A 5 -19.41 23.98 9.62
N GLN A 6 -20.68 24.38 9.64
CA GLN A 6 -21.56 24.33 8.47
C GLN A 6 -21.06 25.27 7.36
N THR A 7 -20.65 26.50 7.71
CA THR A 7 -20.07 27.45 6.76
C THR A 7 -18.77 26.91 6.15
N LEU A 8 -17.87 26.34 6.96
CA LEU A 8 -16.63 25.72 6.46
C LEU A 8 -16.92 24.56 5.52
N ASN A 9 -17.84 23.66 5.89
CA ASN A 9 -18.23 22.52 5.06
C ASN A 9 -18.79 22.98 3.71
N THR A 10 -19.66 23.99 3.73
CA THR A 10 -20.23 24.58 2.51
C THR A 10 -19.14 25.21 1.63
N ALA A 11 -18.19 25.95 2.23
CA ALA A 11 -17.09 26.57 1.50
C ALA A 11 -16.19 25.53 0.82
N VAL A 12 -15.83 24.45 1.53
CA VAL A 12 -15.03 23.34 0.99
C VAL A 12 -15.75 22.65 -0.18
N LEU A 13 -17.05 22.34 -0.02
CA LEU A 13 -17.85 21.71 -1.08
C LEU A 13 -17.96 22.59 -2.33
N CYS A 14 -18.19 23.90 -2.16
CA CYS A 14 -18.25 24.85 -3.26
C CYS A 14 -16.93 24.88 -4.05
N GLU A 15 -15.80 24.82 -3.36
CA GLU A 15 -14.48 24.88 -4.00
C GLU A 15 -14.13 23.58 -4.75
N ILE A 16 -14.50 22.43 -4.20
CA ILE A 16 -14.39 21.13 -4.89
C ILE A 16 -15.26 21.14 -6.16
N ALA A 17 -16.52 21.58 -6.07
CA ALA A 17 -17.42 21.67 -7.21
C ALA A 17 -16.89 22.63 -8.30
N ARG A 18 -16.21 23.72 -7.91
CA ARG A 18 -15.57 24.65 -8.85
C ARG A 18 -14.44 23.98 -9.65
N LYS A 19 -13.72 23.04 -9.03
CA LYS A 19 -12.63 22.28 -9.65
C LYS A 19 -13.12 21.25 -10.66
N ASP A 20 -14.25 20.61 -10.40
CA ASP A 20 -14.82 19.60 -11.32
C ASP A 20 -15.42 20.21 -12.59
N ASN A 21 -15.87 21.47 -12.54
CA ASN A 21 -16.49 22.16 -13.69
C ASN A 21 -15.50 22.87 -14.63
N ASN A 22 -14.30 23.22 -14.16
CA ASN A 22 -13.28 23.88 -14.97
C ASN A 22 -12.40 22.84 -15.67
N ASN A 23 -12.73 22.53 -16.93
CA ASN A 23 -12.02 21.57 -17.79
C ASN A 23 -10.63 22.03 -18.31
N GLU A 24 -10.03 23.08 -17.76
CA GLU A 24 -8.82 23.68 -18.35
C GLU A 24 -7.70 23.92 -17.33
N THR A 25 -6.69 23.05 -17.41
CA THR A 25 -5.26 23.36 -17.60
C THR A 25 -4.57 24.50 -16.86
N GLU A 26 -4.99 24.94 -15.67
CA GLU A 26 -4.12 25.74 -14.81
C GLU A 26 -4.21 25.28 -13.35
N PRO A 27 -3.08 25.05 -12.66
CA PRO A 27 -3.07 24.79 -11.23
C PRO A 27 -3.26 26.12 -10.50
N GLU A 28 -4.41 26.76 -10.67
CA GLU A 28 -4.95 27.55 -9.57
C GLU A 28 -5.22 26.55 -8.45
N LYS A 29 -4.18 26.32 -7.64
CA LYS A 29 -4.30 25.68 -6.35
C LYS A 29 -5.49 26.35 -5.70
N SER A 30 -6.51 25.58 -5.45
CA SER A 30 -7.57 25.94 -4.52
C SER A 30 -6.86 26.41 -3.24
N GLU A 31 -6.77 27.73 -3.08
CA GLU A 31 -5.95 28.39 -2.06
C GLU A 31 -6.46 27.99 -0.68
N LEU A 32 -7.79 27.89 -0.55
CA LEU A 32 -8.43 27.46 0.68
C LEU A 32 -8.16 25.97 0.98
N LEU A 33 -8.27 25.03 0.03
CA LEU A 33 -7.91 23.63 0.31
C LEU A 33 -6.43 23.46 0.65
N HIS A 34 -5.55 24.21 -0.01
CA HIS A 34 -4.12 24.19 0.29
C HIS A 34 -3.84 24.71 1.70
N GLU A 35 -4.35 25.89 2.06
CA GLU A 35 -4.17 26.43 3.40
C GLU A 35 -4.84 25.58 4.48
N LEU A 36 -6.02 25.04 4.21
CA LEU A 36 -6.71 24.12 5.13
C LEU A 36 -5.86 22.87 5.38
N SER A 37 -5.28 22.28 4.32
CA SER A 37 -4.36 21.15 4.46
C SER A 37 -3.15 21.51 5.33
N VAL A 38 -2.54 22.68 5.14
CA VAL A 38 -1.40 23.14 5.95
C VAL A 38 -1.80 23.32 7.42
N ARG A 39 -2.98 23.89 7.69
CA ARG A 39 -3.48 24.06 9.05
C ARG A 39 -3.81 22.72 9.73
N LEU A 40 -4.36 21.76 8.98
CA LEU A 40 -4.59 20.39 9.47
C LEU A 40 -3.28 19.67 9.79
N ASP A 41 -2.23 19.90 9.00
CA ASP A 41 -0.89 19.38 9.28
C ASP A 41 -0.34 19.95 10.59
N TRP A 42 -0.45 21.26 10.80
CA TRP A 42 -0.01 21.91 12.04
C TRP A 42 -0.79 21.45 13.26
N ALA A 43 -2.07 21.11 13.09
CA ALA A 43 -2.91 20.55 14.14
C ALA A 43 -2.64 19.06 14.41
N GLY A 44 -1.83 18.38 13.57
CA GLY A 44 -1.56 16.95 13.69
C GLY A 44 -2.75 16.05 13.33
N ILE A 45 -3.73 16.57 12.58
CA ILE A 45 -4.96 15.85 12.19
C ILE A 45 -4.78 15.12 10.84
N SER A 46 -3.77 15.49 10.07
CA SER A 46 -3.49 14.89 8.75
C SER A 46 -2.99 13.45 8.85
N ASP A 47 -3.34 12.64 7.84
CA ASP A 47 -2.80 11.30 7.64
C ASP A 47 -1.59 11.33 6.68
N PRO A 48 -0.34 11.19 7.19
CA PRO A 48 0.85 11.22 6.34
C PRO A 48 0.96 9.99 5.42
N HIS A 49 0.33 8.86 5.78
CA HIS A 49 0.43 7.63 4.99
C HIS A 49 -0.32 7.71 3.66
N ASN A 50 -1.35 8.55 3.58
CA ASN A 50 -2.18 8.73 2.39
C ASN A 50 -1.98 10.10 1.72
N LYS A 51 -0.97 10.87 2.13
CA LYS A 51 -0.72 12.20 1.60
C LYS A 51 0.01 12.18 0.26
N VAL A 52 -0.50 12.95 -0.68
CA VAL A 52 0.18 13.26 -1.95
C VAL A 52 1.12 14.45 -1.71
N TYR A 53 2.42 14.18 -1.71
CA TYR A 53 3.48 15.17 -1.49
C TYR A 53 3.93 15.81 -2.80
N ILE A 54 4.04 15.01 -3.86
CA ILE A 54 4.51 15.44 -5.17
C ILE A 54 3.54 14.99 -6.24
N LYS A 55 3.46 15.76 -7.34
CA LYS A 55 2.75 15.34 -8.55
C LYS A 55 3.79 14.82 -9.55
N PRO A 56 4.04 13.50 -9.61
CA PRO A 56 5.05 12.96 -10.51
C PRO A 56 4.62 13.13 -11.98
N PRO A 57 5.58 13.15 -12.91
CA PRO A 57 5.27 13.07 -14.33
C PRO A 57 4.54 11.74 -14.64
N LYS A 58 3.85 11.68 -15.78
CA LYS A 58 3.24 10.43 -16.25
C LYS A 58 4.36 9.43 -16.56
N ILE A 59 4.48 8.39 -15.73
CA ILE A 59 5.43 7.30 -15.92
C ILE A 59 4.62 6.03 -16.19
N ASP A 60 4.78 5.49 -17.39
CA ASP A 60 4.15 4.23 -17.73
C ASP A 60 4.79 3.07 -16.96
N ASN A 61 3.97 2.10 -16.57
CA ASN A 61 4.39 0.86 -15.90
C ASN A 61 5.13 1.03 -14.56
N ILE A 62 5.02 2.19 -13.90
CA ILE A 62 5.60 2.41 -12.56
C ILE A 62 5.16 1.34 -11.55
N ALA A 63 3.90 0.89 -11.61
CA ALA A 63 3.39 -0.21 -10.77
C ALA A 63 4.23 -1.49 -10.90
N LEU A 64 4.66 -1.84 -12.11
CA LEU A 64 5.46 -3.03 -12.38
C LEU A 64 6.89 -2.86 -11.88
N ILE A 65 7.49 -1.68 -12.09
CA ILE A 65 8.84 -1.37 -11.62
C ILE A 65 8.91 -1.48 -10.09
N VAL A 66 7.96 -0.85 -9.40
CA VAL A 66 7.86 -0.89 -7.94
C VAL A 66 7.58 -2.30 -7.44
N PHE A 67 6.77 -3.09 -8.17
CA PHE A 67 6.55 -4.50 -7.86
C PHE A 67 7.85 -5.33 -7.99
N LEU A 68 8.59 -5.22 -9.10
CA LEU A 68 9.85 -5.93 -9.29
C LEU A 68 10.88 -5.55 -8.21
N PHE A 69 10.92 -4.28 -7.85
CA PHE A 69 11.73 -3.80 -6.75
C PHE A 69 11.30 -4.44 -5.42
N THR A 70 9.99 -4.50 -5.14
CA THR A 70 9.44 -5.18 -3.95
C THR A 70 9.87 -6.65 -3.93
N ALA A 71 9.61 -7.40 -5.00
CA ALA A 71 9.96 -8.81 -5.11
C ALA A 71 11.46 -9.07 -4.88
N SER A 72 12.33 -8.18 -5.36
CA SER A 72 13.78 -8.29 -5.13
C SER A 72 14.19 -8.14 -3.66
N GLN A 73 13.42 -7.42 -2.84
CA GLN A 73 13.69 -7.23 -1.42
C GLN A 73 13.01 -8.29 -0.54
N LEU A 74 11.90 -8.88 -0.99
CA LEU A 74 11.19 -9.92 -0.22
C LEU A 74 12.06 -11.13 0.09
N ASN A 75 12.96 -11.51 -0.84
CA ASN A 75 13.90 -12.62 -0.64
C ASN A 75 14.88 -12.40 0.53
N LYS A 76 15.01 -11.16 1.03
CA LYS A 76 15.84 -10.79 2.19
C LYS A 76 15.08 -10.81 3.50
N LEU A 77 13.76 -10.99 3.47
CA LEU A 77 12.90 -11.04 4.65
C LEU A 77 12.54 -12.48 4.98
N PHE A 78 12.26 -12.75 6.25
CA PHE A 78 11.60 -13.97 6.68
C PHE A 78 10.60 -13.65 7.78
N TYR A 79 9.55 -14.46 7.85
CA TYR A 79 8.59 -14.35 8.95
C TYR A 79 9.10 -15.09 10.20
N CYS A 80 9.24 -14.35 11.31
CA CYS A 80 9.62 -14.91 12.60
C CYS A 80 8.36 -15.16 13.45
N LYS A 81 8.05 -16.44 13.70
CA LYS A 81 6.88 -16.84 14.52
C LYS A 81 6.98 -16.32 15.96
N ASN A 82 8.17 -16.28 16.55
CA ASN A 82 8.38 -15.86 17.94
C ASN A 82 8.01 -14.39 18.16
N THR A 83 8.28 -13.52 17.20
CA THR A 83 8.00 -12.08 17.27
C THR A 83 6.71 -11.71 16.52
N ALA A 84 6.09 -12.68 15.84
CA ALA A 84 4.96 -12.48 14.93
C ALA A 84 5.20 -11.34 13.92
N SER A 85 6.45 -11.19 13.45
CA SER A 85 6.90 -10.08 12.61
C SER A 85 7.84 -10.52 11.49
N LEU A 86 7.94 -9.68 10.47
CA LEU A 86 8.90 -9.86 9.37
C LEU A 86 10.26 -9.27 9.78
N LEU A 87 11.31 -10.09 9.68
CA LEU A 87 12.68 -9.71 10.03
C LEU A 87 13.62 -9.93 8.84
N SER A 88 14.76 -9.23 8.83
CA SER A 88 15.84 -9.46 7.86
C SER A 88 16.49 -10.83 8.05
N LYS A 89 16.66 -11.61 6.97
CA LYS A 89 17.33 -12.91 6.98
C LYS A 89 18.77 -12.82 7.48
N LYS A 90 19.50 -11.76 7.11
CA LYS A 90 20.85 -11.50 7.59
C LYS A 90 20.84 -10.30 8.52
N TYR A 91 21.60 -10.40 9.61
CA TYR A 91 21.79 -9.28 10.54
C TYR A 91 22.37 -8.02 9.86
N GLN A 92 23.17 -8.21 8.81
CA GLN A 92 23.77 -7.12 8.04
C GLN A 92 22.81 -6.48 7.03
N ASP A 93 21.65 -7.10 6.75
CA ASP A 93 20.68 -6.53 5.82
C ASP A 93 19.86 -5.43 6.53
N PRO A 94 19.93 -4.16 6.08
CA PRO A 94 19.28 -3.04 6.75
C PRO A 94 17.76 -2.96 6.48
N VAL A 95 17.15 -4.00 5.92
CA VAL A 95 15.78 -3.96 5.40
C VAL A 95 14.77 -4.17 6.53
N ASP A 96 14.22 -3.09 7.06
CA ASP A 96 13.04 -3.15 7.93
C ASP A 96 11.77 -3.29 7.08
N ALA A 97 10.99 -4.35 7.33
CA ALA A 97 9.79 -4.67 6.54
C ALA A 97 8.69 -3.60 6.65
N VAL A 98 8.55 -2.95 7.82
CA VAL A 98 7.53 -1.92 8.06
C VAL A 98 7.91 -0.65 7.33
N VAL A 99 9.15 -0.19 7.51
CA VAL A 99 9.68 1.00 6.82
C VAL A 99 9.65 0.79 5.30
N PHE A 100 9.97 -0.43 4.85
CA PHE A 100 9.91 -0.78 3.43
C PHE A 100 8.48 -0.71 2.90
N ALA A 101 7.50 -1.33 3.58
CA ALA A 101 6.09 -1.31 3.16
C ALA A 101 5.54 0.12 3.08
N ILE A 102 5.80 0.95 4.11
CA ILE A 102 5.40 2.36 4.16
C ILE A 102 6.08 3.16 3.04
N GLY A 103 7.37 2.90 2.76
CA GLY A 103 8.10 3.57 1.68
C GLY A 103 7.51 3.25 0.31
N ILE A 104 7.20 1.98 0.03
CA ILE A 104 6.56 1.55 -1.21
C ILE A 104 5.17 2.19 -1.35
N GLN A 105 4.37 2.17 -0.28
CA GLN A 105 3.08 2.84 -0.25
C GLN A 105 3.23 4.33 -0.55
N THR A 106 4.16 5.01 0.11
CA THR A 106 4.39 6.46 -0.04
C THR A 106 4.69 6.79 -1.50
N ILE A 107 5.51 5.99 -2.18
CA ILE A 107 5.80 6.15 -3.62
C ILE A 107 4.52 5.96 -4.45
N LEU A 108 3.76 4.90 -4.20
CA LEU A 108 2.56 4.56 -4.98
C LEU A 108 1.44 5.59 -4.79
N CYS A 109 1.29 6.15 -3.59
CA CYS A 109 0.31 7.19 -3.26
C CYS A 109 0.52 8.50 -4.03
N GLN A 110 1.72 8.74 -4.58
CA GLN A 110 1.96 9.92 -5.41
C GLN A 110 1.28 9.81 -6.79
N PHE A 111 0.89 8.59 -7.20
CA PHE A 111 0.26 8.33 -8.48
C PHE A 111 -1.26 8.14 -8.33
N HIS A 112 -1.95 8.07 -9.47
CA HIS A 112 -3.37 7.75 -9.50
C HIS A 112 -3.64 6.36 -8.89
N VAL A 113 -4.81 6.18 -8.24
CA VAL A 113 -5.23 4.95 -7.55
C VAL A 113 -5.17 3.68 -8.43
N SER A 114 -5.23 3.84 -9.76
CA SER A 114 -5.04 2.71 -10.68
C SER A 114 -3.65 2.06 -10.59
N VAL A 115 -2.62 2.82 -10.20
CA VAL A 115 -1.25 2.33 -10.04
C VAL A 115 -1.14 1.39 -8.85
N ILE A 116 -1.68 1.78 -7.68
CA ILE A 116 -1.65 0.93 -6.48
C ILE A 116 -2.47 -0.35 -6.68
N ASN A 117 -3.61 -0.26 -7.38
CA ASN A 117 -4.42 -1.44 -7.74
C ASN A 117 -3.65 -2.41 -8.65
N ARG A 118 -2.92 -1.90 -9.64
CA ARG A 118 -2.07 -2.72 -10.52
C ARG A 118 -0.91 -3.36 -9.74
N TYR A 119 -0.26 -2.61 -8.85
CA TYR A 119 0.80 -3.12 -8.00
C TYR A 119 0.33 -4.30 -7.14
N ILE A 120 -0.82 -4.15 -6.48
CA ILE A 120 -1.42 -5.23 -5.67
C ILE A 120 -1.70 -6.45 -6.51
N LYS A 121 -2.28 -6.26 -7.71
CA LYS A 121 -2.53 -7.37 -8.61
C LYS A 121 -1.26 -8.16 -8.94
N TYR A 122 -0.16 -7.47 -9.26
CA TYR A 122 1.12 -8.14 -9.50
C TYR A 122 1.66 -8.87 -8.27
N LEU A 123 1.53 -8.27 -7.08
CA LEU A 123 1.95 -8.89 -5.82
C LEU A 123 1.12 -10.13 -5.48
N CYS A 124 -0.20 -10.08 -5.68
CA CYS A 124 -1.09 -11.23 -5.53
C CYS A 124 -0.75 -12.35 -6.51
N MET A 125 -0.53 -12.03 -7.79
CA MET A 125 -0.13 -13.01 -8.81
C MET A 125 1.22 -13.67 -8.46
N TYR A 126 2.16 -12.88 -7.93
CA TYR A 126 3.45 -13.39 -7.46
C TYR A 126 3.29 -14.37 -6.30
N ILE A 127 2.50 -14.03 -5.28
CA ILE A 127 2.21 -14.91 -4.14
C ILE A 127 1.54 -16.21 -4.60
N LEU A 128 0.56 -16.12 -5.50
CA LEU A 128 -0.12 -17.29 -6.06
C LEU A 128 0.84 -18.21 -6.82
N ALA A 129 1.85 -17.66 -7.50
CA ALA A 129 2.85 -18.47 -8.18
C ALA A 129 3.58 -19.41 -7.18
N PHE A 130 3.92 -18.95 -5.97
CA PHE A 130 4.51 -19.82 -4.95
C PHE A 130 3.54 -20.91 -4.49
N ALA A 131 2.27 -20.57 -4.24
CA ALA A 131 1.25 -21.53 -3.83
C ALA A 131 1.01 -22.62 -4.90
N THR A 132 1.08 -22.27 -6.18
CA THR A 132 0.94 -23.26 -7.27
C THR A 132 2.16 -24.16 -7.41
N VAL A 133 3.37 -23.66 -7.22
CA VAL A 133 4.61 -24.46 -7.36
C VAL A 133 4.79 -25.43 -6.18
N GLU A 134 4.33 -25.06 -4.99
CA GLU A 134 4.37 -25.89 -3.76
C GLU A 134 3.65 -27.25 -3.93
N SER A 135 2.68 -27.34 -4.85
CA SER A 135 2.00 -28.60 -5.19
C SER A 135 2.89 -29.62 -5.94
N THR A 136 4.10 -29.23 -6.36
CA THR A 136 4.96 -30.06 -7.23
C THR A 136 6.31 -30.46 -6.63
N LYS A 137 6.80 -29.79 -5.56
CA LYS A 137 8.09 -30.12 -4.93
C LYS A 137 8.08 -29.83 -3.41
N THR A 138 8.32 -30.86 -2.61
CA THR A 138 8.54 -30.83 -1.15
C THR A 138 9.89 -30.22 -0.78
N GLY A 139 10.04 -28.90 -0.92
CA GLY A 139 11.22 -28.16 -0.49
C GLY A 139 10.87 -27.12 0.59
N SER A 140 11.36 -27.31 1.82
CA SER A 140 11.06 -26.46 3.00
C SER A 140 11.26 -24.97 2.76
N ASP A 141 12.25 -24.59 1.95
CA ASP A 141 12.64 -23.19 1.79
C ASP A 141 11.62 -22.41 0.97
N MET A 142 11.03 -23.04 -0.05
CA MET A 142 10.02 -22.39 -0.91
C MET A 142 8.69 -22.17 -0.16
N GLU A 143 8.38 -23.04 0.81
CA GLU A 143 7.23 -22.89 1.70
C GLU A 143 7.38 -21.67 2.62
N THR A 144 8.60 -21.43 3.14
CA THR A 144 8.87 -20.28 4.01
C THR A 144 8.80 -18.93 3.28
N GLU A 145 9.16 -18.90 2.00
CA GLU A 145 9.05 -17.68 1.18
C GLU A 145 7.59 -17.33 0.88
N GLY A 146 6.74 -18.33 0.59
CA GLY A 146 5.30 -18.13 0.39
C GLY A 146 4.63 -17.49 1.60
N VAL A 147 4.90 -18.00 2.80
CA VAL A 147 4.36 -17.46 4.06
C VAL A 147 4.87 -16.04 4.32
N THR A 148 6.16 -15.79 4.09
CA THR A 148 6.76 -14.46 4.25
C THR A 148 6.11 -13.44 3.32
N ASN A 149 5.86 -13.81 2.06
CA ASN A 149 5.24 -12.93 1.07
C ASN A 149 3.78 -12.61 1.40
N ILE A 150 3.03 -13.57 1.95
CA ILE A 150 1.65 -13.34 2.43
C ILE A 150 1.64 -12.35 3.60
N HIS A 151 2.51 -12.53 4.59
CA HIS A 151 2.58 -11.59 5.71
C HIS A 151 3.05 -10.20 5.28
N PHE A 152 3.89 -10.10 4.24
CA PHE A 152 4.23 -8.81 3.68
C PHE A 152 3.03 -8.13 3.02
N LEU A 153 2.20 -8.88 2.29
CA LEU A 153 0.97 -8.34 1.72
C LEU A 153 0.02 -7.85 2.82
N GLU A 154 -0.16 -8.60 3.91
CA GLU A 154 -0.97 -8.16 5.04
C GLU A 154 -0.43 -6.89 5.70
N LEU A 155 0.90 -6.81 5.87
CA LEU A 155 1.58 -5.64 6.41
C LEU A 155 1.37 -4.42 5.51
N PHE A 156 1.54 -4.59 4.20
CA PHE A 156 1.33 -3.52 3.22
C PHE A 156 -0.11 -3.01 3.24
N VAL A 157 -1.09 -3.91 3.31
CA VAL A 157 -2.52 -3.57 3.34
C VAL A 157 -2.89 -2.81 4.62
N LYS A 158 -2.31 -3.22 5.75
CA LYS A 158 -2.52 -2.56 7.04
C LYS A 158 -2.14 -1.07 6.98
N TYR A 159 -1.00 -0.73 6.38
CA TYR A 159 -0.54 0.66 6.30
C TYR A 159 -1.15 1.45 5.14
N SER A 160 -1.49 0.77 4.04
CA SER A 160 -2.06 1.41 2.85
C SER A 160 -3.54 1.77 2.95
N GLY A 161 -4.26 1.30 3.98
CA GLY A 161 -5.68 1.59 4.15
C GLY A 161 -6.55 1.01 3.02
N ILE A 162 -6.02 0.07 2.25
CA ILE A 162 -6.69 -0.50 1.09
C ILE A 162 -7.73 -1.51 1.57
N PRO A 163 -8.95 -1.50 0.98
CA PRO A 163 -9.98 -2.43 1.40
C PRO A 163 -9.57 -3.87 1.10
N ARG A 164 -9.71 -4.75 2.09
CA ARG A 164 -9.41 -6.18 1.97
C ARG A 164 -10.16 -6.86 0.81
N SER A 165 -11.29 -6.30 0.39
CA SER A 165 -12.06 -6.75 -0.78
C SER A 165 -11.24 -6.78 -2.07
N LEU A 166 -10.27 -5.86 -2.24
CA LEU A 166 -9.41 -5.84 -3.42
C LEU A 166 -8.48 -7.06 -3.47
N ILE A 167 -8.02 -7.53 -2.32
CA ILE A 167 -7.16 -8.71 -2.20
C ILE A 167 -7.97 -9.99 -2.42
N LEU A 168 -9.16 -10.06 -1.80
CA LEU A 168 -10.06 -11.22 -1.90
C LEU A 168 -10.54 -11.47 -3.34
N LYS A 169 -10.57 -10.42 -4.16
CA LYS A 169 -10.86 -10.55 -5.59
C LYS A 169 -9.75 -11.26 -6.36
N GLU A 170 -8.49 -11.07 -5.96
CA GLU A 170 -7.31 -11.58 -6.69
C GLU A 170 -6.74 -12.86 -6.07
N ILE A 171 -6.90 -13.09 -4.75
CA ILE A 171 -6.42 -14.29 -4.04
C ILE A 171 -7.62 -15.06 -3.47
N PRO A 172 -7.80 -16.36 -3.82
CA PRO A 172 -8.81 -17.20 -3.19
C PRO A 172 -8.62 -17.29 -1.67
N VAL A 173 -9.70 -17.16 -0.91
CA VAL A 173 -9.71 -17.18 0.58
C VAL A 173 -8.93 -18.39 1.15
N VAL A 174 -9.01 -19.54 0.48
CA VAL A 174 -8.33 -20.78 0.87
C VAL A 174 -6.81 -20.61 0.96
N VAL A 175 -6.19 -19.79 0.10
CA VAL A 175 -4.73 -19.55 0.14
C VAL A 175 -4.35 -18.66 1.33
N LEU A 176 -5.18 -17.67 1.65
CA LEU A 176 -5.01 -16.79 2.81
C LEU A 176 -5.17 -17.56 4.14
N ASP A 177 -6.16 -18.45 4.22
CA ASP A 177 -6.42 -19.25 5.40
C ASP A 177 -5.42 -20.40 5.56
N HIS A 178 -4.96 -21.02 4.47
CA HIS A 178 -4.00 -22.12 4.54
C HIS A 178 -2.63 -21.69 5.09
N SER A 179 -2.18 -20.46 4.82
CA SER A 179 -0.99 -19.88 5.46
C SER A 179 -1.17 -19.63 6.96
N LEU A 180 -2.40 -19.37 7.42
CA LEU A 180 -2.72 -19.22 8.85
C LEU A 180 -2.83 -20.59 9.55
N ILE A 181 -3.33 -21.62 8.87
CA ILE A 181 -3.56 -22.97 9.41
C ILE A 181 -2.27 -23.79 9.51
N LYS A 182 -1.31 -23.65 8.57
CA LYS A 182 0.01 -24.32 8.63
C LYS A 182 0.88 -23.87 9.83
N MET A 183 0.43 -22.89 10.61
CA MET A 183 1.12 -22.33 11.78
C MET A 183 0.71 -22.97 13.11
N THR A 184 -0.38 -23.75 13.16
CA THR A 184 -0.88 -24.37 14.40
C THR A 184 -0.35 -25.79 14.65
N LYS A 185 0.62 -26.24 13.85
CA LYS A 185 1.37 -27.48 14.08
C LYS A 185 2.84 -27.20 14.36
#